data_AF-G3AEK5-F1
#
_entry.id   AF-G3AEK5-F1
#
_cell.length_a   1.000
_cell.length_b   1.000
_cell.length_c   1.000
_cell.angle_alpha   90.00
_cell.angle_beta   90.00
_cell.angle_gamma   90.00
#
_symmetry.space_group_name_H-M   'P 1'
#
loop_
_entity.id
_entity.type
_entity.pdbx_description
1 polymer ?
#
loop_
_entity_poly.entity_id
_entity_poly.type
_entity_poly.pdbx_seq_one_letter_code
_entity_poly.pdbx_strand_id
1 'polypeptide(L)'
;MAERNHFGFIDILRILGGILLFNACFSWWFTSTTTWGYNGKWTSVNYLKHRLTNNFVNLTTEQLALYNGTDPSLPIYIGINGRVYDVSISRSIYGPRGTYNKLAGKDAARVYVTGCFMNPGEYTYDLRELDQEEVERDLADWQYFFDNHEKYWYVGEVQHKPPTGDPPKPCEHMKFPGLVHHNR
;
A
#
# COMPACT_ATOMS: atom_id res chain seq x y z
N MET A 1 31.95 -53.50 12.35
CA MET A 1 31.60 -52.68 11.17
C MET A 1 31.01 -51.39 11.71
N ALA A 2 31.72 -50.26 11.58
CA ALA A 2 31.18 -48.98 12.01
C ALA A 2 30.41 -48.38 10.82
N GLU A 3 29.08 -48.43 10.86
CA GLU A 3 28.24 -47.59 10.00
C GLU A 3 28.52 -46.14 10.38
N ARG A 4 29.23 -45.41 9.51
CA ARG A 4 29.26 -43.95 9.59
C ARG A 4 27.88 -43.48 9.16
N ASN A 5 27.01 -43.21 10.12
CA ASN A 5 25.78 -42.45 9.90
C ASN A 5 26.19 -41.05 9.44
N HIS A 6 26.29 -40.87 8.13
CA HIS A 6 26.65 -39.60 7.53
C HIS A 6 25.45 -38.67 7.71
N PHE A 7 25.57 -37.71 8.63
CA PHE A 7 24.62 -36.62 8.75
C PHE A 7 24.59 -35.88 7.41
N GLY A 8 23.52 -36.09 6.64
CA GLY A 8 23.44 -35.66 5.27
C GLY A 8 22.75 -34.32 5.13
N PHE A 9 22.85 -33.74 3.93
CA PHE A 9 22.07 -32.56 3.57
C PHE A 9 20.55 -32.77 3.77
N ILE A 10 20.06 -33.99 3.52
CA ILE A 10 18.65 -34.35 3.73
C ILE A 10 18.27 -34.31 5.22
N ASP A 11 19.18 -34.69 6.13
CA ASP A 11 18.91 -34.65 7.57
C ASP A 11 18.87 -33.21 8.08
N ILE A 12 19.75 -32.34 7.56
CA ILE A 12 19.70 -30.89 7.82
C ILE A 12 18.36 -30.31 7.35
N LEU A 13 17.92 -30.60 6.12
CA LEU A 13 16.64 -30.12 5.61
C LEU A 13 15.45 -30.61 6.44
N ARG A 14 15.46 -31.88 6.87
CA ARG A 14 14.42 -32.45 7.75
C ARG A 14 14.37 -31.76 9.11
N ILE A 15 15.53 -31.51 9.73
CA ILE A 15 15.61 -30.83 11.03
C ILE A 15 15.15 -29.38 10.90
N LEU A 16 15.63 -28.64 9.90
CA LEU A 16 15.19 -27.27 9.65
C LEU A 16 13.68 -27.21 9.36
N GLY A 17 13.15 -28.15 8.56
CA GLY A 17 11.72 -28.28 8.32
C GLY A 17 10.93 -28.56 9.59
N GLY A 18 11.43 -29.44 10.46
CA GLY A 18 10.82 -29.73 11.76
C GLY A 18 10.82 -28.52 12.71
N ILE A 19 11.91 -27.76 12.76
CA ILE A 19 12.01 -26.52 13.54
C ILE A 19 11.04 -25.46 13.01
N LEU A 20 10.95 -25.29 11.69
CA LEU A 20 10.01 -24.35 11.07
C LEU A 20 8.55 -24.73 11.34
N LEU A 21 8.22 -26.03 11.21
CA LEU A 21 6.89 -26.54 11.52
C LEU A 21 6.54 -26.32 12.99
N PHE A 22 7.46 -26.67 13.90
CA PHE A 22 7.27 -26.44 15.33
C PHE A 22 7.08 -24.95 15.65
N ASN A 23 7.88 -24.07 15.04
CA ASN A 23 7.74 -22.62 15.18
C ASN A 23 6.36 -22.13 14.70
N ALA A 24 5.89 -22.62 13.55
CA ALA A 24 4.57 -22.27 13.02
C ALA A 24 3.43 -22.78 13.91
N CYS A 25 3.51 -24.01 14.41
CA CYS A 25 2.54 -24.57 15.36
C CYS A 25 2.52 -23.78 16.67
N PHE A 26 3.71 -23.43 17.18
CA PHE A 26 3.86 -22.66 18.41
C PHE A 26 3.33 -21.23 18.24
N SER A 27 3.58 -20.61 17.08
CA SER A 27 3.00 -19.33 16.70
C SER A 27 1.47 -19.39 16.64
N TRP A 28 0.92 -20.43 16.02
CA TRP A 28 -0.53 -20.62 15.88
C TRP A 28 -1.21 -20.78 17.24
N TRP A 29 -0.59 -21.50 18.19
CA TRP A 29 -1.09 -21.65 19.55
C TRP A 29 -1.30 -20.32 20.27
N PHE A 30 -0.39 -19.36 20.10
CA PHE A 30 -0.45 -18.07 20.80
C PHE A 30 -1.15 -16.95 20.02
N THR A 31 -0.97 -16.93 18.69
CA THR A 31 -1.38 -15.79 17.87
C THR A 31 -2.49 -16.12 16.87
N SER A 32 -2.88 -17.39 16.76
CA SER A 32 -3.76 -17.89 15.68
C SER A 32 -3.24 -17.59 14.27
N THR A 33 -1.94 -17.28 14.15
CA THR A 33 -1.24 -17.04 12.87
C THR A 33 0.01 -17.89 12.82
N THR A 34 0.54 -18.14 11.63
CA THR A 34 1.79 -18.88 11.43
C THR A 34 3.04 -17.99 11.46
N THR A 35 2.86 -16.67 11.54
CA THR A 35 3.92 -15.65 11.38
C THR A 35 4.04 -14.72 12.58
N TRP A 36 3.65 -15.17 13.77
CA TRP A 36 3.73 -14.41 15.02
C TRP A 36 2.96 -13.09 14.99
N GLY A 37 1.81 -13.09 14.31
CA GLY A 37 0.97 -11.91 14.10
C GLY A 37 1.51 -10.94 13.06
N TYR A 38 2.62 -11.25 12.38
CA TYR A 38 3.17 -10.39 11.34
C TYR A 38 2.20 -10.31 10.15
N ASN A 39 1.78 -9.09 9.84
CA ASN A 39 0.83 -8.76 8.77
C ASN A 39 1.38 -7.60 7.92
N GLY A 40 2.57 -7.79 7.36
CA GLY A 40 3.20 -6.86 6.43
C GLY A 40 3.40 -7.46 5.03
N LYS A 41 3.96 -6.69 4.11
CA LYS A 41 4.00 -7.03 2.68
C LYS A 41 4.67 -8.37 2.37
N TRP A 42 5.60 -8.83 3.20
CA TRP A 42 6.28 -10.13 3.00
C TRP A 42 5.37 -11.35 3.18
N THR A 43 4.19 -11.22 3.77
CA THR A 43 3.18 -12.30 3.81
C THR A 43 2.18 -12.22 2.66
N SER A 44 2.20 -11.13 1.87
CA SER A 44 1.32 -10.96 0.72
C SER A 44 1.83 -11.72 -0.49
N VAL A 45 1.00 -12.63 -1.01
CA VAL A 45 1.27 -13.34 -2.28
C VAL A 45 1.41 -12.37 -3.46
N ASN A 46 0.68 -11.26 -3.45
CA ASN A 46 0.75 -10.24 -4.51
C ASN A 46 2.10 -9.52 -4.48
N TYR A 47 2.60 -9.20 -3.30
CA TYR A 47 3.93 -8.59 -3.15
C TYR A 47 5.04 -9.53 -3.60
N LEU A 48 5.00 -10.79 -3.17
CA LEU A 48 5.98 -11.80 -3.57
C LEU A 48 5.95 -12.01 -5.09
N LYS A 49 4.76 -12.12 -5.69
CA LYS A 49 4.58 -12.20 -7.14
C LYS A 49 5.16 -10.96 -7.84
N HIS A 50 4.80 -9.76 -7.39
CA HIS A 50 5.31 -8.51 -7.95
C HIS A 50 6.84 -8.43 -7.87
N ARG A 51 7.43 -8.85 -6.75
CA ARG A 51 8.88 -8.85 -6.55
C ARG A 51 9.62 -9.86 -7.44
N LEU A 52 8.98 -10.98 -7.75
CA LEU A 52 9.53 -12.00 -8.65
C LEU A 52 9.38 -11.61 -10.12
N THR A 53 8.24 -11.03 -10.50
CA THR A 53 7.96 -10.70 -11.91
C THR A 53 8.43 -9.31 -12.32
N ASN A 54 8.72 -8.42 -11.36
CA ASN A 54 8.95 -6.97 -11.59
C ASN A 54 7.89 -6.35 -12.51
N ASN A 55 6.63 -6.74 -12.31
CA ASN A 55 5.54 -6.30 -13.18
C ASN A 55 4.98 -4.98 -12.66
N PHE A 56 5.29 -3.90 -13.37
CA PHE A 56 4.79 -2.57 -13.06
C PHE A 56 3.57 -2.23 -13.92
N VAL A 57 2.55 -1.64 -13.31
CA VAL A 57 1.33 -1.20 -14.00
C VAL A 57 1.52 0.21 -14.54
N ASN A 58 0.96 0.49 -15.70
CA ASN A 58 0.80 1.85 -16.20
C ASN A 58 -0.67 2.02 -16.58
N LEU A 59 -1.42 2.74 -15.75
CA LEU A 59 -2.88 2.78 -15.81
C LEU A 59 -3.38 4.16 -16.23
N THR A 60 -4.51 4.22 -16.91
CA THR A 60 -5.29 5.46 -16.96
C THR A 60 -6.11 5.63 -15.70
N THR A 61 -6.64 6.84 -15.45
CA THR A 61 -7.57 7.08 -14.33
C THR A 61 -8.79 6.17 -14.36
N GLU A 62 -9.31 5.85 -15.55
CA GLU A 62 -10.46 4.96 -15.74
C GLU A 62 -10.10 3.50 -15.44
N GLN A 63 -8.89 3.07 -15.77
CA GLN A 63 -8.40 1.73 -15.43
C GLN A 63 -8.13 1.61 -13.93
N LEU A 64 -7.54 2.64 -13.31
CA LEU A 64 -7.29 2.67 -11.86
C LEU A 64 -8.60 2.53 -11.07
N ALA A 65 -9.70 3.10 -11.54
CA ALA A 65 -11.02 3.03 -10.90
C ALA A 65 -11.56 1.60 -10.70
N LEU A 66 -11.07 0.62 -11.49
CA LEU A 66 -11.44 -0.79 -11.33
C LEU A 66 -10.83 -1.41 -10.05
N TYR A 67 -9.72 -0.87 -9.56
CA TYR A 67 -8.97 -1.37 -8.40
C TYR A 67 -9.45 -0.75 -7.08
N ASN A 68 -10.75 -0.53 -6.94
CA ASN A 68 -11.38 0.11 -5.77
C ASN A 68 -11.75 -0.88 -4.65
N GLY A 69 -11.46 -2.18 -4.83
CA GLY A 69 -11.76 -3.23 -3.86
C GLY A 69 -13.22 -3.70 -3.81
N THR A 70 -14.08 -3.28 -4.74
CA THR A 70 -15.42 -3.88 -4.89
C THR A 70 -15.33 -5.30 -5.42
N ASP A 71 -14.43 -5.56 -6.37
CA ASP A 71 -14.10 -6.90 -6.84
C ASP A 71 -13.08 -7.58 -5.88
N PRO A 72 -13.40 -8.74 -5.28
CA PRO A 72 -12.46 -9.50 -4.45
C PRO A 72 -11.30 -10.13 -5.23
N SER A 73 -11.44 -10.33 -6.54
CA SER A 73 -10.42 -10.93 -7.38
C SER A 73 -9.32 -9.94 -7.79
N LEU A 74 -9.60 -8.64 -7.69
CA LEU A 74 -8.66 -7.57 -7.99
C LEU A 74 -7.95 -7.05 -6.73
N PRO A 75 -6.68 -6.62 -6.86
CA PRO A 75 -6.02 -5.88 -5.80
C PRO A 75 -6.67 -4.50 -5.61
N ILE A 76 -6.35 -3.87 -4.47
CA ILE A 76 -6.80 -2.52 -4.15
C ILE A 76 -5.63 -1.58 -4.36
N TYR A 77 -5.80 -0.62 -5.27
CA TYR A 77 -4.78 0.38 -5.58
C TYR A 77 -5.23 1.77 -5.15
N ILE A 78 -4.25 2.60 -4.81
CA ILE A 78 -4.41 4.04 -4.61
C ILE A 78 -3.35 4.76 -5.43
N GLY A 79 -3.69 5.95 -5.92
CA GLY A 79 -2.77 6.85 -6.60
C GLY A 79 -2.41 8.05 -5.72
N ILE A 80 -1.14 8.44 -5.76
CA ILE A 80 -0.63 9.65 -5.12
C ILE A 80 0.31 10.34 -6.11
N ASN A 81 -0.21 11.38 -6.76
CA ASN A 81 0.56 12.23 -7.67
C ASN A 81 1.31 11.42 -8.74
N GLY A 82 0.56 10.57 -9.45
CA GLY A 82 1.04 9.73 -10.54
C GLY A 82 1.59 8.38 -10.09
N ARG A 83 1.91 8.18 -8.81
CA ARG A 83 2.42 6.89 -8.30
C ARG A 83 1.30 6.02 -7.77
N VAL A 84 1.33 4.73 -8.11
CA VAL A 84 0.32 3.74 -7.72
C VAL A 84 0.89 2.79 -6.67
N TYR A 85 0.13 2.58 -5.59
CA TYR A 85 0.49 1.72 -4.47
C TYR A 85 -0.52 0.60 -4.28
N ASP A 86 -0.03 -0.61 -3.99
CA ASP A 86 -0.88 -1.73 -3.57
C ASP A 86 -1.12 -1.68 -2.07
N VAL A 87 -2.40 -1.53 -1.72
CA VAL A 87 -2.90 -1.47 -0.34
C VAL A 87 -3.81 -2.65 0.00
N SER A 88 -3.80 -3.71 -0.81
CA SER A 88 -4.69 -4.87 -0.70
C SER A 88 -4.63 -5.56 0.66
N ILE A 89 -3.44 -5.58 1.29
CA ILE A 89 -3.26 -6.18 2.62
C ILE A 89 -4.09 -5.48 3.71
N SER A 90 -4.41 -4.19 3.50
CA SER A 90 -5.23 -3.38 4.41
C SER A 90 -6.65 -3.21 3.87
N ARG A 91 -7.28 -4.29 3.37
CA ARG A 91 -8.66 -4.26 2.84
C ARG A 91 -9.70 -3.78 3.85
N SER A 92 -9.49 -3.98 5.15
CA SER A 92 -10.39 -3.43 6.19
C SER A 92 -10.38 -1.89 6.24
N ILE A 93 -9.34 -1.26 5.70
CA ILE A 93 -9.12 0.19 5.73
C ILE A 93 -9.51 0.83 4.39
N TYR A 94 -9.06 0.25 3.27
CA TYR A 94 -9.27 0.81 1.93
C TYR A 94 -10.35 0.08 1.11
N GLY A 95 -10.79 -1.11 1.53
CA GLY A 95 -11.87 -1.81 0.85
C GLY A 95 -13.23 -1.12 1.05
N PRO A 96 -14.32 -1.63 0.43
CA PRO A 96 -15.59 -0.92 0.35
C PRO A 96 -16.22 -0.50 1.69
N ARG A 97 -15.89 -1.20 2.77
CA ARG A 97 -16.40 -0.95 4.14
C ARG A 97 -15.39 -0.25 5.05
N GLY A 98 -14.23 0.11 4.53
CA GLY A 98 -13.16 0.75 5.27
C GLY A 98 -13.30 2.27 5.34
N THR A 99 -12.62 2.88 6.31
CA THR A 99 -12.68 4.33 6.58
C THR A 99 -12.07 5.17 5.46
N TYR A 100 -11.11 4.61 4.71
CA TYR A 100 -10.41 5.28 3.61
C TYR A 100 -10.80 4.72 2.23
N ASN A 101 -12.00 4.11 2.12
CA ASN A 101 -12.50 3.50 0.88
C ASN A 101 -12.57 4.48 -0.31
N LYS A 102 -12.79 5.77 -0.07
CA LYS A 102 -12.89 6.80 -1.11
C LYS A 102 -11.58 7.05 -1.85
N LEU A 103 -10.44 6.65 -1.29
CA LEU A 103 -9.13 6.72 -1.93
C LEU A 103 -8.89 5.55 -2.90
N ALA A 104 -9.56 4.43 -2.69
CA ALA A 104 -9.37 3.23 -3.49
C ALA A 104 -9.79 3.44 -4.95
N GLY A 105 -8.92 3.03 -5.87
CA GLY A 105 -9.10 3.19 -7.31
C GLY A 105 -9.00 4.64 -7.81
N LYS A 106 -8.38 5.55 -7.05
CA LYS A 106 -8.22 6.95 -7.46
C LYS A 106 -6.83 7.45 -7.21
N ASP A 107 -6.36 8.35 -8.06
CA ASP A 107 -5.33 9.30 -7.67
C ASP A 107 -6.01 10.47 -6.98
N ALA A 108 -5.80 10.58 -5.67
CA ALA A 108 -6.42 11.57 -4.83
C ALA A 108 -5.39 12.56 -4.27
N ALA A 109 -4.34 12.88 -5.04
CA ALA A 109 -3.25 13.78 -4.61
C ALA A 109 -3.74 15.02 -3.85
N ARG A 110 -4.83 15.66 -4.31
CA ARG A 110 -5.38 16.86 -3.67
C ARG A 110 -5.78 16.63 -2.21
N VAL A 111 -6.49 15.55 -1.88
CA VAL A 111 -6.92 15.29 -0.49
C VAL A 111 -5.75 14.97 0.45
N TYR A 112 -4.63 14.49 -0.09
CA TYR A 112 -3.41 14.27 0.70
C TYR A 112 -2.76 15.59 1.14
N VAL A 113 -2.90 16.64 0.31
CA VAL A 113 -2.43 17.99 0.62
C VAL A 113 -3.45 18.71 1.52
N THR A 114 -4.72 18.73 1.13
CA THR A 114 -5.74 19.54 1.83
C THR A 114 -6.25 18.89 3.11
N GLY A 115 -6.20 17.56 3.23
CA GLY A 115 -6.77 16.82 4.36
C GLY A 115 -8.30 16.83 4.41
N CYS A 116 -8.97 17.31 3.37
CA CYS A 116 -10.42 17.55 3.34
C CYS A 116 -11.23 16.30 2.94
N PHE A 117 -11.13 15.22 3.71
CA PHE A 117 -11.80 13.93 3.40
C PHE A 117 -13.33 13.97 3.32
N MET A 118 -13.96 15.01 3.89
CA MET A 118 -15.41 15.17 3.87
C MET A 118 -15.91 15.76 2.54
N ASN A 119 -15.06 16.44 1.77
CA ASN A 119 -15.44 17.03 0.50
C ASN A 119 -15.19 16.04 -0.65
N PRO A 120 -16.23 15.59 -1.38
CA PRO A 120 -16.05 14.65 -2.49
C PRO A 120 -15.23 15.24 -3.65
N GLY A 121 -15.20 16.57 -3.82
CA GLY A 121 -14.43 17.25 -4.85
C GLY A 121 -12.91 17.17 -4.65
N GLU A 122 -12.46 16.80 -3.45
CA GLU A 122 -11.04 16.71 -3.10
C GLU A 122 -10.39 15.39 -3.53
N TYR A 123 -11.19 14.38 -3.90
CA TYR A 123 -10.70 13.08 -4.34
C TYR A 123 -10.29 13.10 -5.82
N THR A 124 -9.31 13.93 -6.14
CA THR A 124 -8.82 14.21 -7.49
C THR A 124 -7.31 14.43 -7.49
N TYR A 125 -6.70 14.34 -8.67
CA TYR A 125 -5.31 14.71 -8.93
C TYR A 125 -5.15 16.20 -9.31
N ASP A 126 -6.24 16.97 -9.31
CA ASP A 126 -6.22 18.40 -9.64
C ASP A 126 -5.66 19.25 -8.47
N LEU A 127 -4.43 19.73 -8.65
CA LEU A 127 -3.68 20.52 -7.67
C LEU A 127 -3.73 22.04 -7.98
N ARG A 128 -4.57 22.47 -8.93
CA ARG A 128 -4.78 23.90 -9.21
C ARG A 128 -5.34 24.61 -7.97
N GLU A 129 -5.01 25.90 -7.86
CA GLU A 129 -5.41 26.77 -6.73
C GLU A 129 -4.87 26.37 -5.35
N LEU A 130 -3.91 25.43 -5.29
CA LEU A 130 -3.16 25.13 -4.08
C LEU A 130 -1.79 25.80 -4.10
N ASP A 131 -1.24 26.06 -2.91
CA ASP A 131 0.14 26.51 -2.75
C ASP A 131 1.11 25.42 -3.23
N GLN A 132 2.02 25.77 -4.15
CA GLN A 132 2.86 24.78 -4.81
C GLN A 132 3.96 24.25 -3.89
N GLU A 133 4.49 25.06 -2.98
CA GLU A 133 5.47 24.61 -1.99
C GLU A 133 4.85 23.61 -1.01
N GLU A 134 3.63 23.88 -0.54
CA GLU A 134 2.84 22.95 0.27
C GLU A 134 2.56 21.64 -0.46
N VAL A 135 2.14 21.71 -1.73
CA VAL A 135 1.86 20.55 -2.58
C VAL A 135 3.10 19.66 -2.73
N GLU A 136 4.24 20.24 -3.11
CA GLU A 136 5.48 19.49 -3.32
C GLU A 136 5.92 18.77 -2.04
N ARG A 137 5.91 19.49 -0.91
CA ARG A 137 6.30 18.95 0.38
C ARG A 137 5.38 17.82 0.83
N ASP A 138 4.08 18.06 0.87
CA ASP A 138 3.13 17.12 1.46
C ASP A 138 3.00 15.83 0.61
N LEU A 139 3.02 15.96 -0.72
CA LEU A 139 3.02 14.79 -1.60
C LEU A 139 4.31 13.98 -1.48
N ALA A 140 5.46 14.64 -1.33
CA ALA A 140 6.72 13.94 -1.10
C ALA A 140 6.70 13.16 0.22
N ASP A 141 6.17 13.74 1.30
CA ASP A 141 6.04 13.07 2.60
C ASP A 141 5.12 11.86 2.53
N TRP A 142 3.96 11.99 1.86
CA TRP A 142 3.04 10.86 1.67
C TRP A 142 3.63 9.77 0.79
N GLN A 143 4.25 10.12 -0.34
CA GLN A 143 4.93 9.14 -1.19
C GLN A 143 6.05 8.42 -0.43
N TYR A 144 6.84 9.15 0.37
CA TYR A 144 7.87 8.56 1.23
C TYR A 144 7.27 7.58 2.24
N PHE A 145 6.16 7.93 2.88
CA PHE A 145 5.45 7.03 3.79
C PHE A 145 5.01 5.73 3.10
N PHE A 146 4.39 5.80 1.92
CA PHE A 146 3.91 4.62 1.19
C PHE A 146 5.05 3.78 0.60
N ASP A 147 6.11 4.42 0.11
CA ASP A 147 7.32 3.75 -0.39
C ASP A 147 7.99 2.90 0.71
N ASN A 148 8.03 3.42 1.94
CA ASN A 148 8.73 2.81 3.06
C ASN A 148 7.82 2.04 4.02
N HIS A 149 6.51 1.96 3.74
CA HIS A 149 5.58 1.28 4.63
C HIS A 149 5.88 -0.23 4.71
N GLU A 150 5.72 -0.80 5.90
CA GLU A 150 5.83 -2.25 6.12
C GLU A 150 4.75 -3.07 5.38
N LYS A 151 3.64 -2.46 4.95
CA LYS A 151 2.46 -3.11 4.39
C LYS A 151 2.24 -2.83 2.92
N TYR A 152 2.60 -1.63 2.47
CA TYR A 152 2.32 -1.16 1.12
C TYR A 152 3.58 -1.18 0.26
N TRP A 153 3.39 -1.15 -1.05
CA TRP A 153 4.49 -1.08 -2.00
C TRP A 153 4.05 -0.42 -3.29
N TYR A 154 5.01 0.25 -3.94
CA TYR A 154 4.84 0.83 -5.26
C TYR A 154 4.62 -0.27 -6.31
N VAL A 155 3.64 -0.08 -7.18
CA VAL A 155 3.32 -1.03 -8.26
C VAL A 155 3.34 -0.40 -9.65
N GLY A 156 3.50 0.91 -9.78
CA GLY A 156 3.56 1.56 -11.09
C GLY A 156 2.98 2.96 -11.09
N GLU A 157 2.50 3.40 -12.26
CA GLU A 157 2.09 4.78 -12.49
C GLU A 157 0.65 4.89 -13.00
N VAL A 158 0.06 6.07 -12.80
CA VAL A 158 -1.21 6.47 -13.38
C VAL A 158 -1.03 7.70 -14.25
N GLN A 159 -1.54 7.61 -15.47
CA GLN A 159 -1.49 8.68 -16.47
C GLN A 159 -2.65 9.64 -16.26
N HIS A 160 -2.33 10.92 -16.09
CA HIS A 160 -3.29 11.99 -15.95
C HIS A 160 -3.51 12.70 -17.28
N LYS A 161 -4.78 12.92 -17.63
CA LYS A 161 -5.14 13.93 -18.62
C LYS A 161 -5.05 15.30 -17.94
N PRO A 162 -4.80 16.40 -18.66
CA PRO A 162 -4.91 17.73 -18.08
C PRO A 162 -6.27 17.92 -17.42
N PRO A 163 -6.35 18.43 -16.17
CA PRO A 163 -7.62 18.69 -15.52
C PRO A 163 -8.51 19.59 -16.38
N THR A 164 -9.77 19.20 -16.56
CA THR A 164 -10.76 19.96 -17.33
C THR A 164 -11.84 20.53 -16.42
N GLY A 165 -12.34 21.72 -16.77
CA GLY A 165 -13.39 22.40 -16.00
C GLY A 165 -12.86 23.23 -14.84
N ASP A 166 -13.79 23.70 -14.01
CA ASP A 166 -13.49 24.55 -12.87
C ASP A 166 -12.74 23.76 -11.78
N PRO A 167 -11.71 24.37 -11.17
CA PRO A 167 -10.97 23.73 -10.09
C PRO A 167 -11.89 23.44 -8.88
N PRO A 168 -11.56 22.41 -8.07
CA PRO A 168 -12.32 22.10 -6.87
C PRO A 168 -12.36 23.30 -5.92
N LYS A 169 -13.54 23.57 -5.35
CA LYS A 169 -13.71 24.67 -4.39
C LYS A 169 -12.73 24.52 -3.22
N PRO A 170 -11.98 25.59 -2.86
CA PRO A 170 -11.10 25.56 -1.72
C PRO A 170 -11.82 25.13 -0.44
N CYS A 171 -11.13 24.36 0.39
CA CYS A 171 -11.57 23.96 1.72
C CYS A 171 -10.57 24.45 2.77
N GLU A 172 -10.98 24.50 4.03
CA GLU A 172 -10.06 24.77 5.13
C GLU A 172 -9.18 23.53 5.36
N HIS A 173 -7.86 23.67 5.18
CA HIS A 173 -6.93 22.54 5.24
C HIS A 173 -6.91 21.92 6.63
N MET A 174 -7.17 20.60 6.71
CA MET A 174 -7.10 19.83 7.96
C MET A 174 -5.82 19.00 7.98
N LYS A 175 -4.72 19.61 8.45
CA LYS A 175 -3.44 18.92 8.56
C LYS A 175 -3.47 17.84 9.64
N PHE A 176 -2.90 16.68 9.34
CA PHE A 176 -2.81 15.59 10.32
C PHE A 176 -1.86 16.00 11.47
N PRO A 177 -2.31 15.93 12.74
CA PRO A 177 -1.45 16.19 13.88
C PRO A 177 -0.37 15.10 13.95
N GLY A 178 0.90 15.48 13.80
CA GLY A 178 2.04 14.54 13.87
C GLY A 178 2.99 14.60 12.68
N LEU A 179 2.60 15.21 11.56
CA LEU A 179 3.54 15.72 10.55
C LEU A 179 4.06 17.07 11.02
N VAL A 180 4.68 17.10 12.21
CA VAL A 180 5.41 18.29 12.67
C VAL A 180 6.68 18.35 11.85
N HIS A 181 6.75 19.34 10.96
CA HIS A 181 7.93 19.62 10.16
C HIS A 181 9.14 19.83 11.08
N HIS A 182 10.04 18.87 11.12
CA HIS A 182 11.41 19.16 11.52
C HIS A 182 12.02 19.96 10.36
N ASN A 183 11.97 21.29 10.48
CA ASN A 183 12.80 22.17 9.67
C ASN A 183 14.24 21.64 9.75
N ARG A 184 14.77 21.22 8.59
CA ARG A 184 16.18 20.89 8.44
C ARG A 184 16.98 22.19 8.24
#